data_AF-A0A3D9UBZ3-F1
#
_entry.id   AF-A0A3D9UBZ3-F1
#
_cell.length_a   1.000
_cell.length_b   1.000
_cell.length_c   1.000
_cell.angle_alpha   90.00
_cell.angle_beta   90.00
_cell.angle_gamma   90.00
#
_symmetry.space_group_name_H-M   'P 1'
#
loop_
_entity.id
_entity.type
_entity.pdbx_description
1 polymer ?
#
loop_
_entity_poly.entity_id
_entity_poly.type
_entity_poly.pdbx_seq_one_letter_code
_entity_poly.pdbx_strand_id
1 'polypeptide(L)'
;MKTYLGLSIVDLFLLSRPPSYYESQRSDKNKALTSIEKNKNIIKNISYYLKKIGETSKVYSVRSIVSRYLRYHRDGTLNNRKINVSGKDISYRSFFIKIREQAITNLPEDPAIYYGWAYIDKYDKGYRVKFKKTFTYKNEKIKISFFIRDNLIEKYEIKRLITKRIKKISSLSKPTAFVFIYGKPKIKTIKEKNKKFINFEMNNLDYMDIDANHPLLRK
;
A
#
# COMPACT_ATOMS: atom_id res chain seq x y z
N MET A 1 32.14 -10.84 -7.15
CA MET A 1 31.41 -10.00 -6.17
C MET A 1 30.91 -8.77 -6.90
N LYS A 2 29.59 -8.64 -7.16
CA LYS A 2 29.06 -7.61 -8.07
C LYS A 2 28.63 -6.37 -7.27
N THR A 3 29.46 -5.34 -7.33
CA THR A 3 29.28 -3.98 -6.80
C THR A 3 28.16 -3.25 -7.54
N TYR A 4 26.93 -3.32 -7.03
CA TYR A 4 25.77 -2.54 -7.54
C TYR A 4 25.21 -1.53 -6.52
N LEU A 5 25.99 -1.20 -5.48
CA LEU A 5 25.51 -0.48 -4.29
C LEU A 5 25.34 1.05 -4.45
N GLY A 6 25.52 1.62 -5.65
CA GLY A 6 25.63 3.08 -5.82
C GLY A 6 24.45 3.84 -6.46
N LEU A 7 23.48 3.17 -7.10
CA LEU A 7 22.47 3.91 -7.88
C LEU A 7 21.21 4.20 -7.05
N SER A 8 20.95 5.48 -6.78
CA SER A 8 19.71 5.99 -6.21
C SER A 8 18.59 5.83 -7.25
N ILE A 9 17.69 4.88 -7.02
CA ILE A 9 16.56 4.64 -7.93
C ILE A 9 15.32 5.30 -7.37
N VAL A 10 14.64 6.06 -8.23
CA VAL A 10 13.44 6.80 -7.89
C VAL A 10 12.25 6.18 -8.62
N ASP A 11 11.34 5.57 -7.86
CA ASP A 11 10.07 5.08 -8.41
C ASP A 11 9.04 6.21 -8.47
N LEU A 12 8.26 6.32 -9.55
CA LEU A 12 7.23 7.38 -9.65
C LEU A 12 5.87 6.84 -9.18
N PHE A 13 5.32 7.41 -8.11
CA PHE A 13 3.99 7.08 -7.62
C PHE A 13 2.93 8.03 -8.18
N LEU A 14 2.16 7.50 -9.11
CA LEU A 14 1.02 8.17 -9.73
C LEU A 14 -0.18 8.11 -8.79
N LEU A 15 -0.72 9.28 -8.46
CA LEU A 15 -1.92 9.41 -7.62
C LEU A 15 -3.22 9.07 -8.36
N SER A 16 -3.13 8.87 -9.68
CA SER A 16 -4.24 8.38 -10.49
C SER A 16 -3.81 7.15 -11.27
N ARG A 17 -4.77 6.26 -11.48
CA ARG A 17 -4.59 5.09 -12.31
C ARG A 17 -4.40 5.52 -13.78
N PRO A 18 -3.35 5.05 -14.46
CA PRO A 18 -3.22 5.24 -15.90
C PRO A 18 -4.34 4.50 -16.65
N PRO A 19 -4.96 5.11 -17.69
CA PRO A 19 -6.05 4.48 -18.45
C PRO A 19 -5.67 3.14 -19.10
N SER A 20 -4.42 2.99 -19.53
CA SER A 20 -3.98 1.89 -20.40
C SER A 20 -3.56 0.59 -19.69
N TYR A 21 -3.56 0.52 -18.36
CA TYR A 21 -2.95 -0.63 -17.65
C TYR A 21 -3.67 -1.97 -17.89
N TYR A 22 -4.95 -1.94 -18.28
CA TYR A 22 -5.74 -3.14 -18.58
C TYR A 22 -6.11 -3.31 -20.05
N GLU A 23 -5.88 -2.29 -20.89
CA GLU A 23 -6.13 -2.41 -22.34
C GLU A 23 -5.14 -3.38 -22.99
N SER A 24 -3.88 -3.40 -22.53
CA SER A 24 -2.87 -4.34 -23.04
C SER A 24 -3.16 -5.80 -22.69
N GLN A 25 -3.99 -6.09 -21.68
CA GLN A 25 -4.38 -7.47 -21.36
C GLN A 25 -5.57 -7.97 -22.19
N ARG A 26 -6.27 -7.10 -22.92
CA ARG A 26 -7.33 -7.50 -23.84
C ARG A 26 -6.78 -8.04 -25.17
N SER A 27 -5.59 -7.61 -25.59
CA SER A 27 -4.95 -8.06 -26.85
C SER A 27 -4.22 -9.40 -26.76
N ASP A 28 -3.84 -9.87 -25.57
CA ASP A 28 -2.92 -11.02 -25.40
C ASP A 28 -3.61 -12.38 -25.19
N LYS A 29 -4.94 -12.46 -25.27
CA LYS A 29 -5.68 -13.72 -25.01
C LYS A 29 -5.56 -14.80 -26.10
N ASN A 30 -4.89 -14.53 -27.23
CA ASN A 30 -4.84 -15.45 -28.38
C ASN A 30 -3.46 -16.09 -28.65
N LYS A 31 -2.55 -16.18 -27.68
CA LYS A 31 -1.28 -16.91 -27.88
C LYS A 31 -1.07 -18.00 -26.84
N ALA A 32 -1.24 -19.26 -27.25
CA ALA A 32 -0.79 -20.41 -26.50
C ALA A 32 0.74 -20.42 -26.49
N LEU A 33 1.34 -20.25 -25.31
CA LEU A 33 2.79 -20.11 -25.16
C LEU A 33 3.47 -21.50 -25.09
N THR A 34 4.47 -21.73 -25.94
CA THR A 34 5.24 -23.00 -26.00
C THR A 34 6.49 -22.95 -25.11
N SER A 35 7.02 -24.12 -24.75
CA SER A 35 8.08 -24.32 -23.75
C SER A 35 9.37 -23.51 -23.98
N ILE A 36 9.65 -23.05 -25.20
CA ILE A 36 10.80 -22.20 -25.56
C ILE A 36 10.64 -20.76 -25.01
N GLU A 37 9.41 -20.29 -24.80
CA GLU A 37 9.13 -18.96 -24.24
C GLU A 37 9.40 -18.89 -22.73
N LYS A 38 9.38 -20.03 -22.02
CA LYS A 38 9.75 -20.09 -20.60
C LYS A 38 11.23 -19.72 -20.38
N ASN A 39 12.14 -20.19 -21.24
CA ASN A 39 13.56 -19.87 -21.13
C ASN A 39 13.88 -18.43 -21.57
N LYS A 40 13.18 -17.90 -22.59
CA LYS A 40 13.25 -16.47 -22.92
C LYS A 40 12.75 -15.60 -21.75
N ASN A 41 11.70 -16.01 -21.03
CA ASN A 41 11.21 -15.28 -19.85
C ASN A 41 12.21 -15.23 -18.69
N ILE A 42 13.06 -16.24 -18.52
CA ILE A 42 14.11 -16.25 -17.49
C ILE A 42 15.23 -15.25 -17.85
N ILE A 43 15.70 -15.27 -19.10
CA ILE A 43 16.74 -14.33 -19.59
C ILE A 43 16.18 -12.89 -19.64
N LYS A 44 14.90 -12.73 -20.00
CA LYS A 44 14.17 -11.45 -19.93
C LYS A 44 13.98 -10.99 -18.49
N ASN A 45 13.81 -11.89 -17.53
CA ASN A 45 13.78 -11.56 -16.10
C ASN A 45 15.15 -11.08 -15.60
N ILE A 46 16.25 -11.75 -15.99
CA ILE A 46 17.61 -11.32 -15.61
C ILE A 46 17.95 -9.96 -16.23
N SER A 47 17.62 -9.73 -17.50
CA SER A 47 17.80 -8.41 -18.13
C SER A 47 16.82 -7.35 -17.60
N TYR A 48 15.63 -7.74 -17.15
CA TYR A 48 14.69 -6.88 -16.40
C TYR A 48 15.20 -6.53 -15.00
N TYR A 49 15.88 -7.44 -14.31
CA TYR A 49 16.60 -7.17 -13.06
C TYR A 49 17.76 -6.19 -13.28
N LEU A 50 18.46 -6.29 -14.41
CA LEU A 50 19.56 -5.38 -14.79
C LEU A 50 19.06 -4.00 -15.26
N LYS A 51 17.95 -3.91 -16.01
CA LYS A 51 17.32 -2.63 -16.39
C LYS A 51 16.68 -1.89 -15.20
N LYS A 52 16.22 -2.63 -14.18
CA LYS A 52 15.76 -2.08 -12.90
C LYS A 52 16.82 -1.35 -12.09
N ILE A 53 18.08 -1.34 -12.54
CA ILE A 53 19.17 -0.61 -11.89
C ILE A 53 19.18 0.89 -12.32
N GLY A 54 18.34 1.30 -13.29
CA GLY A 54 18.31 2.70 -13.76
C GLY A 54 16.99 3.28 -14.30
N GLU A 55 15.85 2.58 -14.29
CA GLU A 55 14.58 3.14 -14.80
C GLU A 55 13.58 3.52 -13.69
N THR A 56 13.04 4.73 -13.79
CA THR A 56 11.93 5.28 -13.00
C THR A 56 10.64 4.52 -13.30
N SER A 57 10.34 3.48 -12.53
CA SER A 57 9.17 2.66 -12.82
C SER A 57 7.90 3.27 -12.23
N LYS A 58 6.94 3.60 -13.12
CA LYS A 58 5.65 4.19 -12.76
C LYS A 58 4.77 3.15 -12.06
N VAL A 59 4.20 3.55 -10.93
CA VAL A 59 3.32 2.73 -10.08
C VAL A 59 2.18 3.58 -9.58
N TYR A 60 1.00 3.01 -9.45
CA TYR A 60 -0.20 3.76 -9.07
C TYR A 60 -0.96 3.15 -7.90
N SER A 61 -0.51 2.00 -7.37
CA SER A 61 -1.14 1.33 -6.23
C SER A 61 -0.16 1.13 -5.08
N VAL A 62 -0.68 1.32 -3.86
CA VAL A 62 0.02 1.06 -2.60
C VAL A 62 0.50 -0.38 -2.54
N ARG A 63 -0.30 -1.34 -3.03
CA ARG A 63 0.13 -2.73 -3.16
C ARG A 63 1.47 -2.92 -3.89
N SER A 64 1.64 -2.24 -5.03
CA SER A 64 2.90 -2.30 -5.78
C SER A 64 4.05 -1.66 -5.00
N ILE A 65 3.79 -0.52 -4.36
CA ILE A 65 4.78 0.17 -3.52
C ILE A 65 5.20 -0.68 -2.31
N VAL A 66 4.25 -1.33 -1.64
CA VAL A 66 4.47 -2.27 -0.52
C VAL A 66 5.33 -3.43 -0.98
N SER A 67 5.00 -4.09 -2.08
CA SER A 67 5.80 -5.21 -2.63
C SER A 67 7.26 -4.81 -2.86
N ARG A 68 7.49 -3.59 -3.36
CA ARG A 68 8.85 -3.05 -3.57
C ARG A 68 9.55 -2.74 -2.27
N TYR A 69 8.88 -2.08 -1.33
CA TYR A 69 9.41 -1.80 0.00
C TYR A 69 9.86 -3.09 0.71
N LEU A 70 9.03 -4.13 0.70
CA LEU A 70 9.36 -5.43 1.31
C LEU A 70 10.58 -6.08 0.64
N ARG A 71 10.65 -6.04 -0.68
CA ARG A 71 11.82 -6.53 -1.43
C ARG A 71 13.09 -5.73 -1.08
N TYR A 72 13.04 -4.41 -1.14
CA TYR A 72 14.19 -3.55 -0.82
C TYR A 72 14.64 -3.70 0.63
N HIS A 73 13.71 -3.91 1.55
CA HIS A 73 14.01 -4.22 2.94
C HIS A 73 14.72 -5.56 3.09
N ARG A 74 14.20 -6.64 2.45
CA ARG A 74 14.80 -7.97 2.50
C ARG A 74 16.20 -8.01 1.89
N ASP A 75 16.38 -7.30 0.79
CA ASP A 75 17.63 -7.33 0.03
C ASP A 75 18.64 -6.27 0.53
N GLY A 76 18.36 -5.59 1.66
CA GLY A 76 19.26 -4.63 2.29
C GLY A 76 19.47 -3.31 1.53
N THR A 77 18.69 -3.04 0.47
CA THR A 77 18.89 -1.88 -0.42
C THR A 77 17.99 -0.70 -0.11
N LEU A 78 17.13 -0.78 0.92
CA LEU A 78 16.10 0.22 1.23
C LEU A 78 16.61 1.67 1.32
N ASN A 79 17.82 1.87 1.86
CA ASN A 79 18.40 3.21 2.04
C ASN A 79 18.78 3.89 0.70
N ASN A 80 18.93 3.11 -0.38
CA ASN A 80 19.32 3.60 -1.71
C ASN A 80 18.10 3.79 -2.63
N ARG A 81 16.88 3.77 -2.08
CA ARG A 81 15.64 3.81 -2.84
C ARG A 81 14.81 5.02 -2.44
N LYS A 82 14.32 5.73 -3.45
CA LYS A 82 13.39 6.84 -3.28
C LYS A 82 12.11 6.60 -4.07
N ILE A 83 11.07 7.32 -3.70
CA ILE A 83 9.80 7.39 -4.37
C ILE A 83 9.51 8.85 -4.66
N ASN A 84 9.24 9.18 -5.93
CA ASN A 84 8.76 10.49 -6.33
C ASN A 84 7.23 10.50 -6.23
N VAL A 85 6.69 11.48 -5.50
CA VAL A 85 5.26 11.72 -5.39
C VAL A 85 5.02 13.18 -5.73
N SER A 86 4.30 13.44 -6.83
CA SER A 86 4.00 14.81 -7.29
C SER A 86 5.25 15.72 -7.40
N GLY A 87 6.36 15.19 -7.92
CA GLY A 87 7.60 15.94 -8.10
C GLY A 87 8.54 15.95 -6.88
N LYS A 88 8.11 15.44 -5.72
CA LYS A 88 8.94 15.37 -4.51
C LYS A 88 9.54 13.98 -4.32
N ASP A 89 10.86 13.91 -4.24
CA ASP A 89 11.59 12.70 -3.90
C ASP A 89 11.60 12.43 -2.39
N ILE A 90 11.12 11.27 -1.99
CA ILE A 90 11.02 10.84 -0.59
C ILE A 90 11.76 9.50 -0.46
N SER A 91 12.53 9.29 0.60
CA SER A 91 13.13 7.96 0.83
C SER A 91 12.04 6.91 1.06
N TYR A 92 12.21 5.69 0.54
CA TYR A 92 11.27 4.60 0.81
C TYR A 92 11.13 4.33 2.31
N ARG A 93 12.20 4.52 3.10
CA ARG A 93 12.19 4.36 4.55
C ARG A 93 11.28 5.37 5.25
N SER A 94 11.38 6.65 4.90
CA SER A 94 10.56 7.71 5.51
C SER A 94 9.13 7.73 4.99
N PHE A 95 8.90 7.21 3.79
CA PHE A 95 7.55 7.12 3.21
C PHE A 95 6.66 6.07 3.88
N PHE A 96 7.22 5.15 4.66
CA PHE A 96 6.50 4.10 5.37
C PHE A 96 6.52 4.33 6.88
N ILE A 97 5.35 4.60 7.45
CA ILE A 97 5.19 4.98 8.86
C ILE A 97 4.42 3.90 9.61
N LYS A 98 5.10 3.23 10.54
CA LYS A 98 4.46 2.27 11.42
C LYS A 98 3.51 3.00 12.36
N ILE A 99 2.28 2.53 12.46
CA ILE A 99 1.31 3.01 13.44
C ILE A 99 1.67 2.43 14.82
N ARG A 100 2.02 3.33 15.72
CA ARG A 100 2.36 3.11 17.13
C ARG A 100 1.88 4.31 17.96
N GLU A 101 2.04 4.28 19.28
CA GLU A 101 1.60 5.32 20.23
C GLU A 101 2.42 6.63 20.15
N GLN A 102 2.66 7.12 18.94
CA GLN A 102 3.38 8.37 18.65
C GLN A 102 2.42 9.56 18.51
N ALA A 103 2.91 10.76 18.78
CA ALA A 103 2.13 11.98 18.62
C ALA A 103 1.80 12.25 17.16
N ILE A 104 0.54 12.61 16.87
CA ILE A 104 0.11 12.95 15.52
C ILE A 104 0.83 14.19 14.98
N THR A 105 1.25 15.10 15.87
CA THR A 105 2.03 16.31 15.55
C THR A 105 3.44 16.01 15.06
N ASN A 106 3.95 14.81 15.32
CA ASN A 106 5.30 14.39 14.91
C ASN A 106 5.28 13.63 13.57
N LEU A 107 4.11 13.51 12.93
CA LEU A 107 3.95 12.88 11.63
C LEU A 107 4.31 13.87 10.51
N PRO A 108 4.75 13.40 9.33
CA PRO A 108 5.05 14.29 8.24
C PRO A 108 3.81 15.03 7.77
N GLU A 109 4.03 16.25 7.28
CA GLU A 109 2.96 17.07 6.71
C GLU A 109 2.41 16.49 5.41
N ASP A 110 3.29 15.85 4.61
CA ASP A 110 2.92 15.19 3.37
C ASP A 110 2.27 13.83 3.61
N PRO A 111 1.36 13.39 2.71
CA PRO A 111 0.84 12.02 2.74
C PRO A 111 1.95 10.97 2.66
N ALA A 112 1.78 9.90 3.43
CA ALA A 112 2.71 8.77 3.50
C ALA A 112 1.92 7.46 3.58
N ILE A 113 2.60 6.31 3.50
CA ILE A 113 1.99 5.01 3.73
C ILE A 113 2.08 4.68 5.21
N TYR A 114 0.93 4.65 5.87
CA TYR A 114 0.78 4.24 7.26
C TYR A 114 0.41 2.77 7.35
N TYR A 115 1.02 2.05 8.29
CA TYR A 115 0.78 0.60 8.36
C TYR A 115 0.77 0.01 9.76
N GLY A 116 0.07 -1.12 9.90
CA GLY A 116 0.02 -1.90 11.13
C GLY A 116 -1.15 -2.88 11.15
N TRP A 117 -1.26 -3.61 12.27
CA TRP A 117 -2.39 -4.50 12.50
C TRP A 117 -3.68 -3.71 12.74
N ALA A 118 -4.76 -4.14 12.09
CA ALA A 118 -6.10 -3.60 12.24
C ALA A 118 -7.15 -4.71 12.34
N TYR A 119 -8.29 -4.36 12.92
CA TYR A 119 -9.54 -5.10 12.79
C TYR A 119 -10.27 -4.65 11.51
N ILE A 120 -10.84 -5.60 10.78
CA ILE A 120 -11.57 -5.42 9.52
C ILE A 120 -13.02 -5.87 9.75
N ASP A 121 -13.81 -5.00 10.37
CA ASP A 121 -15.17 -5.32 10.78
C ASP A 121 -16.13 -5.08 9.61
N LYS A 122 -17.03 -6.03 9.34
CA LYS A 122 -18.12 -5.82 8.37
C LYS A 122 -19.21 -4.94 8.98
N TYR A 123 -19.75 -4.02 8.19
CA TYR A 123 -20.85 -3.12 8.50
C TYR A 123 -21.85 -3.12 7.32
N ASP A 124 -23.06 -2.58 7.54
CA ASP A 124 -24.15 -2.64 6.54
C ASP A 124 -23.80 -2.04 5.18
N LYS A 125 -22.95 -0.98 5.16
CA LYS A 125 -22.55 -0.24 3.95
C LYS A 125 -21.05 -0.35 3.64
N GLY A 126 -20.42 -1.45 4.07
CA GLY A 126 -19.04 -1.78 3.74
C GLY A 126 -18.25 -2.34 4.92
N TYR A 127 -17.02 -1.85 5.09
CA TYR A 127 -16.11 -2.35 6.12
C TYR A 127 -15.49 -1.22 6.91
N ARG A 128 -15.32 -1.43 8.22
CA ARG A 128 -14.54 -0.55 9.09
C ARG A 128 -13.17 -1.15 9.30
N VAL A 129 -12.14 -0.37 8.97
CA VAL A 129 -10.77 -0.68 9.35
C VAL A 129 -10.43 0.10 10.61
N LYS A 130 -10.09 -0.61 11.69
CA LYS A 130 -9.72 -0.03 12.98
C LYS A 130 -8.34 -0.52 13.40
N PHE A 131 -7.33 0.34 13.37
CA PHE A 131 -5.99 -0.04 13.79
C PHE A 131 -5.96 -0.41 15.28
N LYS A 132 -5.16 -1.43 15.61
CA LYS A 132 -4.99 -1.92 16.99
C LYS A 132 -4.27 -0.88 17.86
N LYS A 133 -3.30 -0.17 17.28
CA LYS A 133 -2.55 0.90 17.93
C LYS A 133 -3.19 2.27 17.65
N THR A 134 -2.88 3.24 18.50
CA THR A 134 -3.42 4.61 18.48
C THR A 134 -2.31 5.62 18.23
N PHE A 135 -2.66 6.84 17.83
CA PHE A 135 -1.76 7.98 17.98
C PHE A 135 -2.09 8.73 19.28
N THR A 136 -1.22 9.66 19.66
CA THR A 136 -1.48 10.59 20.77
C THR A 136 -1.69 12.01 20.25
N TYR A 137 -2.56 12.77 20.92
CA TYR A 137 -2.78 14.19 20.65
C TYR A 137 -3.19 14.86 21.96
N LYS A 138 -2.47 15.91 22.38
CA LYS A 138 -2.67 16.57 23.67
C LYS A 138 -2.75 15.56 24.84
N ASN A 139 -1.81 14.61 24.87
CA ASN A 139 -1.72 13.51 25.84
C ASN A 139 -2.88 12.49 25.86
N GLU A 140 -3.84 12.58 24.93
CA GLU A 140 -4.92 11.61 24.78
C GLU A 140 -4.61 10.56 23.71
N LYS A 141 -4.93 9.28 23.98
CA LYS A 141 -4.86 8.21 22.97
C LYS A 141 -6.06 8.28 22.03
N ILE A 142 -5.82 8.61 20.77
CA ILE A 142 -6.86 8.72 19.75
C ILE A 142 -6.87 7.48 18.84
N LYS A 143 -8.03 6.83 18.74
CA LYS A 143 -8.24 5.66 17.89
C LYS A 143 -8.18 6.05 16.41
N ILE A 144 -7.53 5.19 15.61
CA ILE A 144 -7.38 5.39 14.18
C ILE A 144 -8.30 4.41 13.47
N SER A 145 -9.20 4.94 12.63
CA SER A 145 -10.14 4.12 11.86
C SER A 145 -10.62 4.83 10.61
N PHE A 146 -10.87 4.06 9.56
CA PHE A 146 -11.47 4.54 8.32
C PHE A 146 -12.47 3.50 7.78
N PHE A 147 -13.28 3.92 6.82
CA PHE A 147 -14.30 3.07 6.20
C PHE A 147 -13.95 2.77 4.74
N ILE A 148 -14.15 1.51 4.36
CA ILE A 148 -14.17 1.05 2.97
C ILE A 148 -15.63 0.89 2.61
N ARG A 149 -16.22 1.91 1.99
CA ARG A 149 -17.64 1.93 1.65
C ARG A 149 -17.94 1.06 0.44
N ASP A 150 -19.12 0.46 0.37
CA ASP A 150 -19.51 -0.37 -0.76
C ASP A 150 -19.51 0.40 -2.09
N ASN A 151 -19.93 1.67 -2.08
CA ASN A 151 -19.88 2.52 -3.27
C ASN A 151 -18.45 2.72 -3.83
N LEU A 152 -17.43 2.71 -2.96
CA LEU A 152 -16.03 2.79 -3.34
C LEU A 152 -15.56 1.46 -3.93
N ILE A 153 -16.04 0.34 -3.38
CA ILE A 153 -15.79 -1.00 -3.90
C ILE A 153 -16.42 -1.18 -5.28
N GLU A 154 -17.66 -0.76 -5.46
CA GLU A 154 -18.43 -0.96 -6.70
C GLU A 154 -17.83 -0.23 -7.90
N LYS A 155 -17.34 1.00 -7.67
CA LYS A 155 -16.67 1.86 -8.67
C LYS A 155 -15.25 1.40 -9.00
N TYR A 156 -14.66 0.50 -8.21
CA TYR A 156 -13.28 0.08 -8.42
C TYR A 156 -13.16 -0.98 -9.52
N GLU A 157 -12.35 -0.72 -10.53
CA GLU A 157 -12.19 -1.59 -11.71
C GLU A 157 -11.75 -3.03 -11.35
N ILE A 158 -10.92 -3.20 -10.31
CA ILE A 158 -10.39 -4.52 -9.88
C ILE A 158 -11.07 -4.99 -8.59
N LYS A 159 -12.35 -4.64 -8.41
CA LYS A 159 -13.10 -4.93 -7.18
C LYS A 159 -13.05 -6.39 -6.74
N ARG A 160 -13.09 -7.35 -7.68
CA ARG A 160 -13.13 -8.78 -7.35
C ARG A 160 -11.96 -9.22 -6.46
N LEU A 161 -10.74 -8.71 -6.72
CA LEU A 161 -9.53 -9.13 -6.01
C LEU A 161 -9.51 -8.61 -4.58
N ILE A 162 -9.77 -7.32 -4.39
CA ILE A 162 -9.76 -6.70 -3.06
C ILE A 162 -10.97 -7.16 -2.23
N THR A 163 -12.15 -7.25 -2.84
CA THR A 163 -13.36 -7.71 -2.16
C THR A 163 -13.23 -9.15 -1.70
N LYS A 164 -12.62 -10.05 -2.49
CA LYS A 164 -12.37 -11.44 -2.06
C LYS A 164 -11.50 -11.50 -0.80
N ARG A 165 -10.47 -10.65 -0.72
CA ARG A 165 -9.58 -10.60 0.46
C ARG A 165 -10.28 -10.03 1.68
N ILE A 166 -10.94 -8.88 1.54
CA ILE A 166 -11.67 -8.24 2.65
C ILE A 166 -12.74 -9.19 3.17
N LYS A 167 -13.53 -9.82 2.29
CA LYS A 167 -14.55 -10.81 2.67
C LYS A 167 -13.94 -11.98 3.43
N LYS A 168 -12.85 -12.57 2.91
CA LYS A 168 -12.15 -13.68 3.58
C LYS A 168 -11.64 -13.30 4.98
N ILE A 169 -11.09 -12.10 5.15
CA ILE A 169 -10.56 -11.63 6.43
C ILE A 169 -11.71 -11.33 7.41
N SER A 170 -12.76 -10.65 6.94
CA SER A 170 -13.90 -10.27 7.78
C SER A 170 -14.75 -11.45 8.26
N SER A 171 -14.67 -12.60 7.59
CA SER A 171 -15.33 -13.84 8.02
C SER A 171 -14.53 -14.66 9.06
N LEU A 172 -13.33 -14.21 9.45
CA LEU A 172 -12.54 -14.89 10.49
C LEU A 172 -13.11 -14.59 11.89
N SER A 173 -12.96 -15.53 12.82
CA SER A 173 -13.35 -15.35 14.23
C SER A 173 -12.68 -14.14 14.87
N LYS A 174 -11.45 -13.84 14.46
CA LYS A 174 -10.73 -12.59 14.76
C LYS A 174 -10.41 -11.91 13.42
N PRO A 175 -11.24 -10.96 12.95
CA PRO A 175 -11.11 -10.38 11.62
C PRO A 175 -9.97 -9.37 11.59
N THR A 176 -8.73 -9.84 11.68
CA THR A 176 -7.54 -8.99 11.75
C THR A 176 -6.66 -9.14 10.53
N ALA A 177 -6.12 -8.03 10.05
CA ALA A 177 -5.19 -7.98 8.93
C ALA A 177 -4.09 -6.95 9.19
N PHE A 178 -2.98 -7.12 8.50
CA PHE A 178 -1.97 -6.11 8.34
C PHE A 178 -2.39 -5.17 7.20
N VAL A 179 -2.55 -3.89 7.52
CA VAL A 179 -3.08 -2.89 6.59
C VAL A 179 -2.00 -1.87 6.28
N PHE A 180 -1.91 -1.48 5.02
CA PHE A 180 -1.17 -0.32 4.52
C PHE A 180 -2.17 0.66 3.92
N ILE A 181 -2.06 1.95 4.27
CA ILE A 181 -2.91 3.00 3.71
C ILE A 181 -2.08 4.25 3.39
N TYR A 182 -2.20 4.75 2.18
CA TYR A 182 -1.63 6.03 1.76
C TYR A 182 -2.62 7.16 2.08
N GLY A 183 -2.12 8.22 2.71
CA GLY A 183 -2.90 9.42 2.97
C GLY A 183 -2.34 10.24 4.12
N LYS A 184 -2.98 11.38 4.40
CA LYS A 184 -2.67 12.21 5.58
C LYS A 184 -3.69 11.90 6.69
N PRO A 185 -3.24 11.52 7.91
CA PRO A 185 -4.15 11.30 9.02
C PRO A 185 -4.78 12.63 9.44
N LYS A 186 -6.10 12.65 9.60
CA LYS A 186 -6.86 13.82 10.04
C LYS A 186 -7.66 13.49 11.30
N ILE A 187 -7.59 14.36 12.31
CA ILE A 187 -8.48 14.26 13.46
C ILE A 187 -9.89 14.66 13.02
N LYS A 188 -10.87 13.82 13.31
CA LYS A 188 -12.29 14.09 13.13
C LYS A 188 -13.02 13.94 14.46
N THR A 189 -14.08 14.71 14.61
CA THR A 189 -14.94 14.67 15.79
C THR A 189 -16.34 14.20 15.38
N ILE A 190 -16.85 13.20 16.08
CA ILE A 190 -18.26 12.81 15.96
C ILE A 190 -19.06 13.80 16.83
N LYS A 191 -19.77 14.73 16.18
CA LYS A 191 -20.47 15.84 16.86
C LYS A 191 -21.40 15.35 17.97
N GLU A 192 -22.19 14.31 17.68
CA GLU A 192 -23.18 13.71 18.61
C GLU A 192 -22.57 13.12 19.89
N LYS A 193 -21.31 12.67 19.85
CA LYS A 193 -20.67 11.92 20.95
C LYS A 193 -19.45 12.61 21.53
N ASN A 194 -19.15 13.83 21.07
CA ASN A 194 -17.92 14.57 21.34
C ASN A 194 -16.64 13.71 21.27
N LYS A 195 -16.63 12.71 20.38
CA LYS A 195 -15.58 11.68 20.33
C LYS A 195 -14.63 11.95 19.19
N LYS A 196 -13.36 12.13 19.51
CA LYS A 196 -12.28 12.29 18.53
C LYS A 196 -11.82 10.92 18.00
N PHE A 197 -11.54 10.87 16.72
CA PHE A 197 -10.88 9.74 16.07
C PHE A 197 -9.99 10.26 14.94
N ILE A 198 -9.03 9.44 14.51
CA ILE A 198 -8.17 9.75 13.38
C ILE A 198 -8.65 8.96 12.19
N ASN A 199 -8.88 9.66 11.08
CA ASN A 199 -9.35 9.10 9.83
C ASN A 199 -8.30 9.27 8.73
N PHE A 200 -8.32 8.34 7.79
CA PHE A 200 -7.65 8.47 6.49
C PHE A 200 -8.72 8.64 5.42
N GLU A 201 -8.67 9.75 4.71
CA GLU A 201 -9.56 9.96 3.57
C GLU A 201 -9.05 9.14 2.39
N MET A 202 -9.91 8.25 1.90
CA MET A 202 -9.61 7.38 0.77
C MET A 202 -10.73 7.52 -0.27
N ASN A 203 -10.36 7.97 -1.46
CA ASN A 203 -11.24 8.11 -2.62
C ASN A 203 -11.00 7.02 -3.69
N ASN A 204 -9.93 6.22 -3.56
CA ASN A 204 -9.59 5.11 -4.43
C ASN A 204 -8.99 3.96 -3.60
N LEU A 205 -9.39 2.71 -3.89
CA LEU A 205 -8.82 1.52 -3.26
C LEU A 205 -7.36 1.23 -3.64
N ASP A 206 -6.84 1.86 -4.69
CA ASP A 206 -5.40 1.81 -5.01
C ASP A 206 -4.54 2.39 -3.88
N TYR A 207 -5.10 3.20 -2.98
CA TYR A 207 -4.41 3.77 -1.83
C TYR A 207 -4.33 2.84 -0.61
N MET A 208 -4.72 1.57 -0.75
CA MET A 208 -4.66 0.61 0.34
C MET A 208 -4.12 -0.74 -0.14
N ASP A 209 -3.45 -1.47 0.75
CA ASP A 209 -3.26 -2.92 0.62
C ASP A 209 -3.53 -3.60 1.96
N ILE A 210 -4.01 -4.84 1.90
CA ILE A 210 -4.29 -5.64 3.09
C ILE A 210 -3.76 -7.05 2.91
N ASP A 211 -3.20 -7.59 3.99
CA ASP A 211 -2.75 -8.98 4.07
C ASP A 211 -3.22 -9.60 5.38
N ALA A 212 -3.66 -10.86 5.33
CA ALA A 212 -4.03 -11.60 6.53
C ALA A 212 -2.78 -11.97 7.36
N ASN A 213 -1.62 -12.08 6.70
CA ASN A 213 -0.36 -12.46 7.30
C ASN A 213 0.50 -11.24 7.62
N HIS A 214 1.50 -11.42 8.49
CA HIS A 214 2.50 -10.37 8.72
C HIS A 214 3.47 -10.30 7.52
N PRO A 215 3.48 -9.20 6.74
CA PRO A 215 4.25 -9.15 5.50
C PRO A 215 5.74 -8.85 5.72
N LEU A 216 6.10 -8.32 6.90
CA LEU A 216 7.49 -8.09 7.28
C LEU A 216 8.01 -9.36 7.97
N LEU A 217 9.17 -9.86 7.56
CA LEU A 217 9.81 -10.98 8.23
C LEU A 217 10.03 -10.62 9.71
N ARG A 218 9.70 -11.56 10.62
CA ARG A 218 10.12 -11.46 12.01
C ARG A 218 11.64 -11.60 12.04
N LYS A 219 12.33 -10.59 12.56
CA LYS A 219 13.71 -10.74 12.99
C LYS A 219 13.75 -11.63 14.22
#